data_AF-A0A935LLZ5-F1
#
_entry.id   AF-A0A935LLZ5-F1
#
_cell.length_a   1.000
_cell.length_b   1.000
_cell.length_c   1.000
_cell.angle_alpha   90.00
_cell.angle_beta   90.00
_cell.angle_gamma   90.00
#
_symmetry.space_group_name_H-M   'P 1'
#
loop_
_entity.id
_entity.type
_entity.pdbx_description
1 polymer ?
#
loop_
_entity_poly.entity_id
_entity_poly.type
_entity_poly.pdbx_seq_one_letter_code
_entity_poly.pdbx_strand_id
1 'polypeptide(L)'
;MPARLVIQAGIEDRMGELLPTTYFHIVFTLPQELRSLCMGNRKRMFGLLFKTAQHTLLTLAKDDRYIGAVPGIVSILHTNGQDLNFHPHVHCIVSGGGILPSLAGEGSVVDQRKKRSNGKFYFPAGQWKKMYKGYFMSHLRKYIATGELKYEDKEALEIIVSIAGKKKWNVYAKAPFGGPAQIVDYWEDIPIR
;
A
#
# COMPACT_ATOMS: atom_id res chain seq x y z
N MET A 1 4.28 -22.76 15.29
CA MET A 1 3.55 -21.57 15.78
C MET A 1 3.15 -20.73 14.57
N PRO A 2 1.91 -20.80 14.08
CA PRO A 2 1.49 -19.98 12.96
C PRO A 2 1.35 -18.51 13.39
N ALA A 3 1.79 -17.61 12.52
CA ALA A 3 1.92 -16.19 12.77
C ALA A 3 0.56 -15.55 13.08
N ARG A 4 0.52 -14.82 14.19
CA ARG A 4 -0.63 -14.07 14.67
C ARG A 4 -0.93 -12.94 13.67
N LEU A 5 -2.05 -13.10 12.99
CA LEU A 5 -2.71 -12.11 12.15
C LEU A 5 -2.98 -10.85 12.99
N VAL A 6 -2.36 -9.72 12.66
CA VAL A 6 -2.78 -8.42 13.21
C VAL A 6 -3.80 -7.84 12.24
N ILE A 7 -5.03 -8.35 12.31
CA ILE A 7 -6.23 -7.63 11.86
C ILE A 7 -6.80 -7.01 13.13
N GLN A 8 -6.78 -5.69 13.23
CA GLN A 8 -7.58 -5.02 14.25
C GLN A 8 -8.99 -4.86 13.67
N ALA A 9 -9.83 -5.85 14.00
CA ALA A 9 -11.25 -6.06 13.69
C ALA A 9 -11.61 -6.52 12.25
N GLY A 10 -12.46 -7.54 12.18
CA GLY A 10 -12.98 -8.15 10.96
C GLY A 10 -13.70 -7.15 10.08
N ILE A 11 -13.61 -7.34 8.76
CA ILE A 11 -14.26 -6.45 7.79
C ILE A 11 -15.78 -6.53 7.88
N GLU A 12 -16.33 -7.69 8.27
CA GLU A 12 -17.76 -7.91 8.46
C GLU A 12 -18.38 -6.90 9.43
N ASP A 13 -17.72 -6.68 10.58
CA ASP A 13 -18.16 -5.70 11.59
C ASP A 13 -18.04 -4.25 11.12
N ARG A 14 -17.30 -4.00 10.03
CA ARG A 14 -17.05 -2.67 9.46
C ARG A 14 -17.67 -2.47 8.09
N MET A 15 -18.59 -3.34 7.69
CA MET A 15 -19.32 -3.22 6.43
C MET A 15 -20.11 -1.90 6.33
N GLY A 16 -20.64 -1.41 7.46
CA GLY A 16 -21.31 -0.12 7.55
C GLY A 16 -20.40 1.09 7.36
N GLU A 17 -19.08 0.93 7.44
CA GLU A 17 -18.09 1.99 7.22
C GLU A 17 -17.63 2.07 5.76
N LEU A 18 -18.07 1.13 4.91
CA LEU A 18 -17.70 1.08 3.51
C LEU A 18 -18.48 2.12 2.70
N LEU A 19 -17.73 2.95 1.96
CA LEU A 19 -18.31 3.89 1.01
C LEU A 19 -19.02 3.13 -0.11
N PRO A 20 -20.21 3.59 -0.57
CA PRO A 20 -20.96 2.97 -1.66
C PRO A 20 -20.32 3.28 -3.04
N THR A 21 -19.10 2.79 -3.23
CA THR A 21 -18.27 3.01 -4.43
C THR A 21 -17.54 1.71 -4.81
N THR A 22 -16.85 1.73 -5.94
CA THR A 22 -16.00 0.62 -6.39
C THR A 22 -14.74 0.53 -5.55
N TYR A 23 -14.20 -0.67 -5.32
CA TYR A 23 -12.94 -0.85 -4.58
C TYR A 23 -11.82 -1.45 -5.43
N PHE A 24 -10.58 -1.13 -5.10
CA PHE A 24 -9.40 -1.52 -5.87
C PHE A 24 -8.39 -2.21 -5.00
N HIS A 25 -7.73 -3.20 -5.58
CA HIS A 25 -6.69 -3.96 -4.92
C HIS A 25 -5.34 -3.51 -5.45
N ILE A 26 -4.50 -3.01 -4.54
CA ILE A 26 -3.19 -2.48 -4.84
C ILE A 26 -2.17 -3.24 -4.03
N VAL A 27 -1.10 -3.71 -4.65
CA VAL A 27 -0.01 -4.41 -3.97
C VAL A 27 1.27 -3.60 -4.08
N PHE A 28 1.83 -3.25 -2.93
CA PHE A 28 3.13 -2.60 -2.79
C PHE A 28 4.18 -3.63 -2.41
N THR A 29 5.19 -3.81 -3.26
CA THR A 29 6.27 -4.79 -3.03
C THR A 29 7.61 -4.10 -2.83
N LEU A 30 8.53 -4.76 -2.14
CA LEU A 30 9.93 -4.31 -2.05
C LEU A 30 10.80 -5.07 -3.06
N PRO A 31 11.86 -4.43 -3.59
CA PRO A 31 12.91 -5.15 -4.33
C PRO A 31 13.51 -6.28 -3.48
N GLN A 32 13.87 -7.39 -4.13
CA GLN A 32 14.42 -8.56 -3.45
C GLN A 32 15.69 -8.25 -2.65
N GLU A 33 16.49 -7.28 -3.09
CA GLU A 33 17.73 -6.85 -2.44
C GLU A 33 17.50 -6.36 -1.01
N LEU A 34 16.29 -5.83 -0.72
CA LEU A 34 15.94 -5.35 0.61
C LEU A 34 15.40 -6.45 1.53
N ARG A 35 15.19 -7.68 1.04
CA ARG A 35 14.58 -8.77 1.83
C ARG A 35 15.40 -9.14 3.05
N SER A 36 16.72 -9.32 2.92
CA SER A 36 17.59 -9.66 4.06
C SER A 36 17.60 -8.55 5.11
N LEU A 37 17.68 -7.28 4.66
CA LEU A 37 17.58 -6.12 5.55
C LEU A 37 16.20 -6.06 6.27
N CYS A 38 15.12 -6.37 5.56
CA CYS A 38 13.78 -6.50 6.13
C CYS A 38 13.70 -7.62 7.17
N MET A 39 14.33 -8.76 6.91
CA MET A 39 14.33 -9.91 7.80
C MET A 39 14.94 -9.57 9.16
N GLY A 40 16.07 -8.85 9.17
CA GLY A 40 16.74 -8.40 10.39
C GLY A 40 16.05 -7.23 11.10
N ASN A 41 15.19 -6.47 10.40
CA ASN A 41 14.61 -5.21 10.88
C ASN A 41 13.08 -5.14 10.74
N ARG A 42 12.39 -6.28 10.90
CA ARG A 42 10.96 -6.46 10.60
C ARG A 42 10.06 -5.32 11.08
N LYS A 43 10.13 -4.93 12.37
CA LYS A 43 9.28 -3.86 12.94
C LYS A 43 9.43 -2.54 12.18
N ARG A 44 10.68 -2.10 11.93
CA ARG A 44 10.97 -0.82 11.26
C ARG A 44 10.66 -0.89 9.77
N MET A 45 11.05 -1.97 9.12
CA MET A 45 10.90 -2.14 7.67
C MET A 45 9.44 -2.37 7.26
N PHE A 46 8.68 -3.15 8.03
CA PHE A 46 7.24 -3.32 7.79
C PHE A 46 6.46 -2.04 8.10
N GLY A 47 6.80 -1.35 9.21
CA GLY A 47 6.22 -0.05 9.51
C GLY A 47 6.48 0.98 8.40
N LEU A 48 7.70 0.99 7.84
CA LEU A 48 8.03 1.84 6.70
C LEU A 48 7.27 1.43 5.44
N LEU A 49 7.10 0.14 5.18
CA LEU A 49 6.33 -0.37 4.05
C LEU A 49 4.87 0.12 4.09
N PHE A 50 4.18 -0.03 5.24
CA PHE A 50 2.84 0.50 5.45
C PHE A 50 2.78 2.01 5.29
N LYS A 51 3.68 2.74 5.95
CA LYS A 51 3.73 4.21 5.89
C LYS A 51 3.92 4.72 4.47
N THR A 52 4.78 4.06 3.70
CA THR A 52 5.05 4.43 2.30
C THR A 52 3.86 4.14 1.39
N ALA A 53 3.18 3.00 1.59
CA ALA A 53 1.95 2.67 0.86
C ALA A 53 0.86 3.71 1.14
N GLN A 54 0.57 4.00 2.42
CA GLN A 54 -0.42 5.01 2.83
C GLN A 54 -0.07 6.40 2.31
N HIS A 55 1.19 6.82 2.45
CA HIS A 55 1.64 8.12 1.93
C HIS A 55 1.40 8.24 0.43
N THR A 56 1.74 7.20 -0.34
CA THR A 56 1.56 7.20 -1.79
C THR A 56 0.09 7.32 -2.17
N LEU A 57 -0.78 6.52 -1.55
CA LEU A 57 -2.21 6.50 -1.84
C LEU A 57 -2.88 7.82 -1.46
N LEU A 58 -2.63 8.32 -0.25
CA LEU A 58 -3.26 9.55 0.24
C LEU A 58 -2.78 10.79 -0.50
N THR A 59 -1.48 10.86 -0.85
CA THR A 59 -0.92 12.00 -1.59
C THR A 59 -1.56 12.11 -2.97
N LEU A 60 -1.70 10.98 -3.66
CA LEU A 60 -2.33 10.99 -4.98
C LEU A 60 -3.84 11.16 -4.88
N ALA A 61 -4.51 10.60 -3.87
CA ALA A 61 -5.96 10.76 -3.74
C ALA A 61 -6.37 12.22 -3.48
N LYS A 62 -5.55 13.01 -2.79
CA LYS A 62 -5.80 14.43 -2.55
C LYS A 62 -5.75 15.30 -3.81
N ASP A 63 -5.12 14.84 -4.88
CA ASP A 63 -5.02 15.58 -6.14
C ASP A 63 -6.36 15.51 -6.89
N ASP A 64 -6.95 16.67 -7.20
CA ASP A 64 -8.26 16.78 -7.87
C ASP A 64 -8.28 16.17 -9.27
N ARG A 65 -7.11 16.05 -9.92
CA ARG A 65 -6.96 15.34 -11.20
C ARG A 65 -7.24 13.86 -11.04
N TYR A 66 -6.99 13.32 -9.85
CA TYR A 66 -7.39 11.99 -9.42
C TYR A 66 -8.65 12.15 -8.56
N ILE A 67 -8.63 11.78 -7.26
CA ILE A 67 -9.85 11.69 -6.45
C ILE A 67 -10.31 13.08 -5.98
N GLY A 68 -9.39 13.90 -5.46
CA GLY A 68 -9.73 15.16 -4.79
C GLY A 68 -10.43 14.95 -3.44
N ALA A 69 -10.29 13.76 -2.84
CA ALA A 69 -10.95 13.40 -1.59
C ALA A 69 -10.12 12.38 -0.80
N VAL A 70 -10.47 12.16 0.46
CA VAL A 70 -9.80 11.17 1.31
C VAL A 70 -10.48 9.81 1.12
N PRO A 71 -9.79 8.81 0.55
CA PRO A 71 -10.37 7.49 0.34
C PRO A 71 -10.33 6.66 1.62
N GLY A 72 -11.24 5.70 1.73
CA GLY A 72 -11.08 4.57 2.65
C GLY A 72 -9.94 3.66 2.17
N ILE A 73 -9.05 3.29 3.09
CA ILE A 73 -7.92 2.40 2.81
C ILE A 73 -7.86 1.35 3.91
N VAL A 74 -7.89 0.08 3.52
CA VAL A 74 -7.57 -1.05 4.40
C VAL A 74 -6.28 -1.68 3.89
N SER A 75 -5.35 -2.01 4.79
CA SER A 75 -4.04 -2.57 4.41
C SER A 75 -3.69 -3.83 5.20
N ILE A 76 -3.15 -4.84 4.51
CA ILE A 76 -2.64 -6.09 5.09
C ILE A 76 -1.19 -6.29 4.70
N LEU A 77 -0.37 -6.77 5.62
CA LEU A 77 0.97 -7.26 5.34
C LEU A 77 0.94 -8.75 5.06
N HIS A 78 1.52 -9.16 3.92
CA HIS A 78 1.95 -10.53 3.69
C HIS A 78 3.48 -10.59 3.73
N THR A 79 4.03 -11.64 4.37
CA THR A 79 5.48 -11.82 4.52
C THR A 79 6.06 -12.90 3.62
N ASN A 80 5.22 -13.70 2.99
CA ASN A 80 5.63 -14.83 2.16
C ASN A 80 5.04 -14.65 0.77
N GLY A 81 5.79 -15.03 -0.26
CA GLY A 81 5.28 -15.18 -1.62
C GLY A 81 4.68 -16.56 -1.85
N GLN A 82 4.17 -16.80 -3.05
CA GLN A 82 3.56 -18.09 -3.44
C GLN A 82 4.52 -19.27 -3.21
N ASP A 83 5.81 -19.06 -3.47
CA ASP A 83 6.86 -20.06 -3.29
C ASP A 83 7.35 -20.18 -1.83
N LEU A 84 6.57 -19.68 -0.85
CA LEU A 84 6.90 -19.60 0.59
C LEU A 84 8.15 -18.78 0.96
N ASN A 85 8.84 -18.23 -0.04
CA ASN A 85 9.99 -17.36 0.14
C ASN A 85 9.60 -16.07 0.87
N PHE A 86 10.49 -15.55 1.73
CA PHE A 86 10.27 -14.29 2.42
C PHE A 86 10.15 -13.14 1.41
N HIS A 87 8.94 -12.63 1.26
CA HIS A 87 8.58 -11.56 0.33
C HIS A 87 7.59 -10.61 1.01
N PRO A 88 8.09 -9.65 1.81
CA PRO A 88 7.20 -8.69 2.46
C PRO A 88 6.56 -7.76 1.43
N HIS A 89 5.24 -7.74 1.42
CA HIS A 89 4.42 -6.88 0.57
C HIS A 89 3.12 -6.49 1.27
N VAL A 90 2.60 -5.31 0.92
CA VAL A 90 1.35 -4.80 1.49
C VAL A 90 0.26 -4.81 0.43
N HIS A 91 -0.84 -5.48 0.75
CA HIS A 91 -2.10 -5.43 0.01
C HIS A 91 -2.91 -4.25 0.56
N CYS A 92 -3.44 -3.42 -0.32
CA CYS A 92 -4.33 -2.33 0.02
C CYS A 92 -5.65 -2.50 -0.74
N ILE A 93 -6.74 -2.44 -0.01
CA ILE A 93 -8.10 -2.27 -0.56
C ILE A 93 -8.44 -0.79 -0.43
N VAL A 94 -8.66 -0.13 -1.57
CA VAL A 94 -8.83 1.32 -1.64
C VAL A 94 -10.16 1.66 -2.28
N SER A 95 -10.95 2.52 -1.62
CA SER A 95 -12.21 2.99 -2.16
C SER A 95 -11.99 3.86 -3.40
N GLY A 96 -12.91 3.75 -4.34
CA GLY A 96 -12.93 4.48 -5.59
C GLY A 96 -13.40 5.92 -5.50
N GLY A 97 -13.91 6.30 -4.35
CA GLY A 97 -14.25 7.65 -3.97
C GLY A 97 -13.65 7.99 -2.62
N GLY A 98 -14.03 9.13 -2.09
CA GLY A 98 -13.60 9.56 -0.77
C GLY A 98 -14.50 10.64 -0.19
N ILE A 99 -14.21 11.00 1.06
CA ILE A 99 -14.89 12.08 1.77
C ILE A 99 -14.14 13.38 1.52
N LEU A 100 -14.87 14.44 1.18
CA LEU A 100 -14.31 15.79 1.12
C LEU A 100 -14.06 16.33 2.54
N PRO A 101 -12.83 16.72 2.89
CA PRO A 101 -12.53 17.26 4.22
C PRO A 101 -13.33 18.53 4.56
N SER A 102 -13.73 19.31 3.56
CA SER A 102 -14.44 20.58 3.73
C SER A 102 -15.95 20.45 3.96
N LEU A 103 -16.52 19.25 3.84
CA LEU A 103 -17.97 19.05 3.86
C LEU A 103 -18.40 17.96 4.85
N ALA A 104 -17.62 17.65 5.89
CA ALA A 104 -18.01 16.64 6.88
C ALA A 104 -19.36 17.00 7.52
N GLY A 105 -20.44 16.29 7.18
CA GLY A 105 -21.79 16.63 7.62
C GLY A 105 -22.87 15.74 7.01
N GLU A 106 -23.08 15.80 5.70
CA GLU A 106 -24.05 14.95 4.96
C GLU A 106 -23.84 15.19 3.45
N GLY A 107 -23.80 14.11 2.64
CA GLY A 107 -23.67 14.22 1.17
C GLY A 107 -22.24 14.36 0.59
N SER A 108 -21.20 14.16 1.40
CA SER A 108 -19.80 14.56 1.14
C SER A 108 -18.94 13.54 0.38
N VAL A 109 -19.55 12.51 -0.22
CA VAL A 109 -18.82 11.42 -0.90
C VAL A 109 -18.63 11.78 -2.38
N VAL A 110 -17.37 11.97 -2.77
CA VAL A 110 -16.99 12.12 -4.18
C VAL A 110 -16.77 10.74 -4.77
N ASP A 111 -17.66 10.32 -5.67
CA ASP A 111 -17.45 9.14 -6.51
C ASP A 111 -16.73 9.54 -7.81
N GLN A 112 -15.57 8.94 -8.03
CA GLN A 112 -14.74 9.19 -9.19
C GLN A 112 -15.32 8.78 -10.54
N ARG A 113 -16.28 7.86 -10.57
CA ARG A 113 -16.97 7.52 -11.83
C ARG A 113 -17.60 8.76 -12.48
N LYS A 114 -17.93 9.78 -11.67
CA LYS A 114 -18.41 11.08 -12.14
C LYS A 114 -17.30 11.94 -12.78
N LYS A 115 -16.02 11.72 -12.45
CA LYS A 115 -14.87 12.43 -13.04
C LYS A 115 -14.22 11.66 -14.20
N ARG A 116 -14.26 10.32 -14.20
CA ARG A 116 -13.66 9.47 -15.23
C ARG A 116 -14.52 8.24 -15.51
N SER A 117 -14.97 8.07 -16.75
CA SER A 117 -15.86 6.98 -17.19
C SER A 117 -15.12 5.71 -17.62
N ASN A 118 -13.78 5.68 -17.60
CA ASN A 118 -13.01 4.61 -18.25
C ASN A 118 -12.80 3.33 -17.39
N GLY A 119 -13.33 3.28 -16.17
CA GLY A 119 -13.26 2.11 -15.28
C GLY A 119 -11.86 1.66 -14.85
N LYS A 120 -10.80 2.41 -15.22
CA LYS A 120 -9.42 2.08 -14.89
C LYS A 120 -9.01 2.75 -13.57
N PHE A 121 -8.11 2.09 -12.84
CA PHE A 121 -7.61 2.59 -11.58
C PHE A 121 -6.96 3.98 -11.69
N TYR A 122 -7.10 4.76 -10.61
CA TYR A 122 -7.02 6.23 -10.60
C TYR A 122 -5.65 6.83 -10.86
N PHE A 123 -4.58 6.12 -10.50
CA PHE A 123 -3.23 6.68 -10.51
C PHE A 123 -2.43 6.24 -11.73
N PRO A 124 -1.79 7.17 -12.47
CA PRO A 124 -0.90 6.83 -13.55
C PRO A 124 0.21 5.89 -13.06
N ALA A 125 0.36 4.74 -13.73
CA ALA A 125 1.20 3.66 -13.24
C ALA A 125 2.68 4.07 -13.00
N GLY A 126 3.15 5.12 -13.66
CA GLY A 126 4.50 5.66 -13.46
C GLY A 126 4.64 6.52 -12.20
N GLN A 127 3.61 7.26 -11.79
CA GLN A 127 3.74 8.29 -10.76
C GLN A 127 3.78 7.71 -9.35
N TRP A 128 2.85 6.80 -9.04
CA TRP A 128 2.84 6.12 -7.74
C TRP A 128 4.07 5.22 -7.53
N LYS A 129 4.65 4.59 -8.57
CA LYS A 129 5.89 3.80 -8.49
C LYS A 129 7.07 4.68 -8.11
N LYS A 130 7.18 5.87 -8.73
CA LYS A 130 8.22 6.86 -8.41
C LYS A 130 8.06 7.40 -6.99
N MET A 131 6.84 7.74 -6.60
CA MET A 131 6.54 8.27 -5.26
C MET A 131 6.82 7.25 -4.17
N TYR A 132 6.31 6.03 -4.33
CA TYR A 132 6.52 4.92 -3.42
C TYR A 132 8.02 4.62 -3.23
N LYS A 133 8.77 4.47 -4.33
CA LYS A 133 10.23 4.30 -4.28
C LYS A 133 10.93 5.49 -3.59
N GLY A 134 10.62 6.71 -4.00
CA GLY A 134 11.28 7.92 -3.50
C GLY A 134 11.09 8.10 -1.99
N TYR A 135 9.86 7.93 -1.52
CA TYR A 135 9.52 8.04 -0.11
C TYR A 135 10.20 6.94 0.71
N PHE A 136 10.11 5.68 0.27
CA PHE A 136 10.73 4.56 0.98
C PHE A 136 12.24 4.75 1.09
N MET A 137 12.91 5.01 -0.04
CA MET A 137 14.37 5.15 -0.07
C MET A 137 14.87 6.33 0.74
N SER A 138 14.11 7.44 0.77
CA SER A 138 14.44 8.61 1.61
C SER A 138 14.42 8.25 3.09
N HIS A 139 13.37 7.58 3.57
CA HIS A 139 13.25 7.17 4.96
C HIS A 139 14.20 6.03 5.34
N LEU A 140 14.44 5.09 4.43
CA LEU A 140 15.42 4.02 4.61
C LEU A 140 16.82 4.62 4.86
N ARG A 141 17.25 5.59 4.04
CA ARG A 141 18.53 6.29 4.26
C ARG A 141 18.59 7.01 5.59
N LYS A 142 17.48 7.60 6.05
CA LYS A 142 17.41 8.22 7.39
C LYS A 142 17.66 7.19 8.48
N TYR A 143 16.97 6.04 8.45
CA TYR A 143 17.17 4.99 9.45
C TYR A 143 18.60 4.44 9.45
N ILE A 144 19.26 4.39 8.29
CA ILE A 144 20.68 4.02 8.20
C ILE A 144 21.54 5.10 8.86
N ALA A 145 21.33 6.37 8.52
CA ALA A 145 22.12 7.49 9.06
C ALA A 145 21.95 7.68 10.57
N THR A 146 20.80 7.32 11.14
CA THR A 146 20.49 7.42 12.57
C THR A 146 20.81 6.14 13.35
N GLY A 147 21.34 5.10 12.70
CA GLY A 147 21.67 3.83 13.36
C GLY A 147 20.44 3.03 13.83
N GLU A 148 19.26 3.28 13.24
CA GLU A 148 18.00 2.60 13.61
C GLU A 148 17.85 1.20 12.99
N LEU A 149 18.77 0.79 12.10
CA LEU A 149 18.77 -0.53 11.47
C LEU A 149 19.96 -1.36 11.92
N LYS A 150 19.70 -2.65 12.15
CA LYS A 150 20.70 -3.70 12.34
C LYS A 150 21.24 -4.15 10.99
N TYR A 151 22.55 -4.10 10.83
CA TYR A 151 23.31 -4.64 9.69
C TYR A 151 24.73 -4.94 10.17
N GLU A 152 25.40 -5.90 9.53
CA GLU A 152 26.75 -6.35 9.91
C GLU A 152 27.82 -5.68 9.03
N ASP A 153 27.56 -5.62 7.73
CA ASP A 153 28.47 -5.09 6.72
C ASP A 153 27.89 -3.80 6.11
N LYS A 154 28.62 -2.69 6.31
CA LYS A 154 28.25 -1.37 5.80
C LYS A 154 28.43 -1.27 4.28
N GLU A 155 29.46 -1.87 3.71
CA GLU A 155 29.73 -1.84 2.27
C GLU A 155 28.65 -2.63 1.52
N ALA A 156 28.33 -3.82 2.02
CA ALA A 156 27.21 -4.61 1.49
C ALA A 156 25.88 -3.86 1.59
N LEU A 157 25.62 -3.16 2.71
CA LEU A 157 24.43 -2.32 2.87
C LEU A 157 24.35 -1.21 1.80
N GLU A 158 25.45 -0.49 1.59
CA GLU A 158 25.51 0.60 0.60
C GLU A 158 25.26 0.07 -0.83
N ILE A 159 25.81 -1.11 -1.16
CA ILE A 159 25.57 -1.78 -2.44
C ILE A 159 24.08 -2.11 -2.61
N ILE A 160 23.44 -2.78 -1.65
CA ILE A 160 22.02 -3.16 -1.80
C ILE A 160 21.09 -1.93 -1.87
N VAL A 161 21.39 -0.87 -1.11
CA VAL A 161 20.64 0.39 -1.13
C VAL A 161 20.81 1.09 -2.49
N SER A 162 22.01 1.08 -3.06
CA SER A 162 22.29 1.62 -4.39
C SER A 162 21.54 0.85 -5.48
N ILE A 163 21.58 -0.48 -5.46
CA ILE A 163 20.85 -1.34 -6.42
C ILE A 163 19.34 -1.08 -6.31
N ALA A 164 18.78 -1.14 -5.10
CA ALA A 164 17.36 -0.87 -4.86
C ALA A 164 16.98 0.55 -5.34
N GLY A 165 17.86 1.53 -5.13
CA GLY A 165 17.70 2.91 -5.58
C GLY A 165 17.74 3.10 -7.10
N LYS A 166 18.37 2.19 -7.87
CA LYS A 166 18.41 2.24 -9.34
C LYS A 166 17.28 1.44 -9.99
N LYS A 167 16.80 0.37 -9.35
CA LYS A 167 15.72 -0.47 -9.89
C LYS A 167 14.41 0.28 -10.13
N LYS A 168 13.63 -0.24 -11.09
CA LYS A 168 12.22 0.10 -11.25
C LYS A 168 11.42 -0.71 -10.22
N TRP A 169 10.70 -0.03 -9.35
CA TRP A 169 9.89 -0.67 -8.32
C TRP A 169 8.52 -1.05 -8.88
N ASN A 170 7.93 -2.12 -8.35
CA ASN A 170 6.62 -2.56 -8.77
C ASN A 170 5.55 -2.11 -7.76
N VAL A 171 4.44 -1.63 -8.32
CA VAL A 171 3.18 -1.42 -7.62
C VAL A 171 2.14 -1.97 -8.57
N TYR A 172 1.41 -2.98 -8.11
CA TYR A 172 0.40 -3.66 -8.90
C TYR A 172 -0.98 -3.11 -8.54
N ALA A 173 -1.84 -2.86 -9.53
CA ALA A 173 -3.28 -2.63 -9.32
C ALA A 173 -4.07 -3.69 -10.08
N LYS A 174 -5.09 -4.24 -9.41
CA LYS A 174 -6.18 -4.97 -10.07
C LYS A 174 -7.38 -4.05 -10.19
N ALA A 175 -8.05 -4.15 -11.35
CA ALA A 175 -9.34 -3.51 -11.61
C ALA A 175 -10.42 -4.01 -10.62
N PRO A 176 -11.52 -3.28 -10.43
CA PRO A 176 -12.34 -3.39 -9.23
C PRO A 176 -13.06 -4.74 -9.13
N PHE A 177 -13.19 -5.24 -7.90
CA PHE A 177 -14.00 -6.44 -7.57
C PHE A 177 -15.46 -6.09 -7.27
N GLY A 178 -15.84 -4.82 -7.50
CA GLY A 178 -17.20 -4.30 -7.40
C GLY A 178 -17.46 -3.57 -6.08
N GLY A 179 -18.62 -3.76 -5.47
CA GLY A 179 -19.12 -2.97 -4.33
C GLY A 179 -18.76 -3.56 -2.95
N PRO A 180 -19.18 -2.91 -1.85
CA PRO A 180 -18.88 -3.32 -0.47
C PRO A 180 -19.06 -4.82 -0.17
N ALA A 181 -20.17 -5.43 -0.62
CA ALA A 181 -20.46 -6.86 -0.40
C ALA A 181 -19.36 -7.80 -0.92
N GLN A 182 -18.71 -7.43 -2.03
CA GLN A 182 -17.67 -8.24 -2.67
C GLN A 182 -16.30 -8.09 -2.01
N ILE A 183 -16.16 -7.17 -1.04
CA ILE A 183 -14.89 -6.99 -0.31
C ILE A 183 -14.68 -8.12 0.68
N VAL A 184 -15.73 -8.60 1.34
CA VAL A 184 -15.64 -9.67 2.35
C VAL A 184 -15.10 -10.94 1.71
N ASP A 185 -15.78 -11.43 0.67
CA ASP A 185 -15.37 -12.61 -0.07
C ASP A 185 -13.95 -12.45 -0.66
N TYR A 186 -13.66 -11.28 -1.24
CA TYR A 186 -12.36 -11.01 -1.83
C TYR A 186 -11.23 -10.97 -0.79
N TRP A 187 -11.53 -10.58 0.44
CA TRP A 187 -10.57 -10.45 1.53
C TRP A 187 -10.08 -11.81 2.03
N GLU A 188 -10.99 -12.76 2.16
CA GLU A 188 -10.66 -14.14 2.54
C GLU A 188 -9.77 -14.80 1.47
N ASP A 189 -9.99 -14.45 0.21
CA ASP A 189 -9.32 -15.02 -0.96
C ASP A 189 -8.14 -14.19 -1.48
N ILE A 190 -7.61 -13.22 -0.72
CA ILE A 190 -6.51 -12.37 -1.23
C ILE A 190 -5.33 -13.27 -1.61
N PRO A 191 -4.97 -13.34 -2.91
CA PRO A 191 -3.96 -14.27 -3.36
C PRO A 191 -2.60 -13.82 -2.82
N ILE A 192 -1.89 -14.77 -2.22
CA ILE A 192 -0.45 -14.64 -1.94
C ILE A 192 0.23 -14.43 -3.30
N ARG A 193 1.10 -13.43 -3.41
CA ARG A 193 1.88 -13.16 -4.63
C ARG A 193 3.36 -13.37 -4.39
#